data_AF-A0A9D9GRX8-F1
#
_entry.id   AF-A0A9D9GRX8-F1
#
_cell.length_a   1.000
_cell.length_b   1.000
_cell.length_c   1.000
_cell.angle_alpha   90.00
_cell.angle_beta   90.00
_cell.angle_gamma   90.00
#
_symmetry.space_group_name_H-M   'P 1'
#
loop_
_entity.id
_entity.type
_entity.pdbx_description
1 polymer ?
#
loop_
_entity_poly.entity_id
_entity_poly.type
_entity_poly.pdbx_seq_one_letter_code
_entity_poly.pdbx_strand_id
1 'polypeptide(L)'
;TAPGVGKKVAEKIIVELKSKVATTTFSFASDATSGTLPDLLAALESLGYRRLDIVDMAQKLVAANPDADVSKLVPMALKEISGNK
;
A
#
# COMPACT_ATOMS: atom_id res chain seq x y z
N THR A 1 0.44 -23.01 -19.81
CA THR A 1 -0.42 -22.07 -20.57
C THR A 1 -1.74 -21.96 -19.84
N ALA A 2 -2.32 -20.75 -19.76
CA ALA A 2 -3.66 -20.60 -19.18
C ALA A 2 -4.70 -21.12 -20.19
N PRO A 3 -5.65 -21.98 -19.78
CA PRO A 3 -6.74 -22.40 -20.66
C PRO A 3 -7.50 -21.18 -21.18
N GLY A 4 -7.73 -21.10 -22.49
CA GLY A 4 -8.44 -19.96 -23.12
C GLY A 4 -7.57 -18.76 -23.51
N VAL A 5 -6.26 -18.77 -23.26
CA VAL A 5 -5.35 -17.70 -23.69
C VAL A 5 -4.43 -18.18 -24.83
N GLY A 6 -4.73 -17.73 -26.06
CA GLY A 6 -3.91 -17.98 -27.25
C GLY A 6 -2.88 -16.88 -27.53
N LYS A 7 -2.00 -17.07 -28.51
CA LYS A 7 -0.89 -16.16 -28.85
C LYS A 7 -1.32 -14.69 -28.98
N LYS A 8 -2.33 -14.40 -29.80
CA LYS A 8 -2.83 -13.01 -30.02
C LYS A 8 -3.42 -12.39 -28.75
N VAL A 9 -4.10 -13.19 -27.94
CA VAL A 9 -4.72 -12.74 -26.68
C VAL A 9 -3.62 -12.43 -25.66
N ALA A 10 -2.61 -13.30 -25.56
CA ALA A 10 -1.44 -13.08 -24.71
C ALA A 10 -0.68 -11.80 -25.08
N GLU A 11 -0.37 -11.61 -26.37
CA GLU A 11 0.31 -10.40 -26.86
C GLU A 11 -0.48 -9.12 -26.55
N LYS A 12 -1.81 -9.13 -26.78
CA LYS A 12 -2.70 -8.02 -26.44
C LYS A 12 -2.69 -7.70 -24.94
N ILE A 13 -2.81 -8.72 -24.09
CA ILE A 13 -2.77 -8.56 -22.63
C ILE A 13 -1.46 -7.93 -22.17
N ILE A 14 -0.32 -8.35 -22.72
CA ILE A 14 1.00 -7.81 -22.36
C ILE A 14 1.08 -6.31 -22.69
N VAL A 15 0.65 -5.91 -23.90
CA VAL A 15 0.70 -4.50 -24.33
C VAL A 15 -0.23 -3.64 -23.48
N GLU A 16 -1.45 -4.10 -23.23
CA GLU A 16 -2.43 -3.35 -22.44
C GLU A 16 -2.01 -3.20 -20.97
N LEU A 17 -1.52 -4.27 -20.35
CA LEU A 17 -1.07 -4.24 -18.96
C LEU A 17 0.19 -3.39 -18.82
N LYS A 18 1.17 -3.51 -19.72
CA LYS A 18 2.40 -2.71 -19.68
C LYS A 18 2.10 -1.21 -19.58
N SER A 19 1.09 -0.73 -20.30
CA SER A 19 0.67 0.68 -20.25
C SER A 19 -0.03 1.04 -18.93
N LYS A 20 -0.92 0.16 -18.44
CA LYS A 20 -1.75 0.44 -17.25
C LYS A 20 -1.00 0.30 -15.93
N VAL A 21 -0.03 -0.62 -15.86
CA VAL A 21 0.64 -0.97 -14.61
C VAL A 21 2.03 -0.37 -14.47
N ALA A 22 2.55 0.34 -15.48
CA ALA A 22 3.88 0.96 -15.42
C ALA A 22 4.05 1.90 -14.21
N THR A 23 2.96 2.53 -13.75
CA THR A 23 2.95 3.44 -12.60
C THR A 23 2.59 2.75 -11.28
N THR A 24 2.16 1.49 -11.32
CA THR A 24 1.75 0.73 -10.14
C THR A 24 2.86 -0.24 -9.75
N THR A 25 3.65 0.09 -8.73
CA THR A 25 4.58 -0.86 -8.14
C THR A 25 3.77 -1.90 -7.36
N PHE A 26 3.59 -3.09 -7.95
CA PHE A 26 3.02 -4.22 -7.23
C PHE A 26 4.06 -4.75 -6.24
N SER A 27 3.85 -4.45 -4.95
CA SER A 27 4.58 -5.13 -3.89
C SER A 27 3.91 -6.48 -3.62
N PHE A 28 4.47 -7.55 -4.18
CA PHE A 28 4.14 -8.91 -3.79
C PHE A 28 4.91 -9.24 -2.51
N ALA A 29 4.56 -8.58 -1.40
CA ALA A 29 5.14 -8.86 -0.10
C ALA A 29 4.76 -10.28 0.30
N SER A 30 5.63 -11.23 -0.01
CA SER A 30 5.56 -12.60 0.47
C SER A 30 6.05 -12.58 1.92
N ASP A 31 5.11 -12.50 2.86
CA ASP A 31 5.14 -13.18 4.16
C ASP A 31 6.36 -13.00 5.09
N ALA A 32 7.02 -11.83 5.11
CA ALA A 32 8.14 -11.58 6.04
C ALA A 32 8.04 -10.27 6.87
N THR A 33 7.03 -9.43 6.63
CA THR A 33 6.82 -8.17 7.38
C THR A 33 5.35 -7.94 7.71
N SER A 34 4.63 -8.99 8.14
CA SER A 34 3.29 -8.83 8.72
C SER A 34 3.40 -8.05 10.03
N GLY A 35 3.08 -6.76 9.99
CA GLY A 35 3.18 -5.89 11.14
C GLY A 35 2.27 -4.68 10.97
N THR A 36 1.73 -4.18 12.08
CA THR A 36 0.80 -3.03 12.09
C THR A 36 1.42 -1.79 11.44
N LEU A 37 2.73 -1.59 11.58
CA LEU A 37 3.46 -0.47 11.00
C LEU A 37 3.61 -0.52 9.46
N PRO A 38 4.18 -1.59 8.85
CA PRO A 38 4.26 -1.67 7.40
C PRO A 38 2.88 -1.65 6.73
N ASP A 39 1.86 -2.25 7.36
CA ASP A 39 0.49 -2.24 6.83
C ASP A 39 -0.14 -0.85 6.88
N LEU A 40 0.05 -0.11 7.99
CA LEU A 40 -0.38 1.29 8.10
C LEU A 40 0.30 2.18 7.05
N LEU A 41 1.61 2.00 6.83
CA LEU A 41 2.34 2.76 5.82
C LEU A 41 1.85 2.46 4.40
N ALA A 42 1.64 1.19 4.07
CA ALA A 42 1.13 0.78 2.76
C ALA A 42 -0.28 1.33 2.50
N ALA A 43 -1.14 1.33 3.52
CA ALA A 43 -2.47 1.94 3.45
C ALA A 43 -2.36 3.45 3.14
N LEU A 44 -1.57 4.19 3.90
CA LEU A 44 -1.41 5.64 3.70
C LEU A 44 -0.74 5.99 2.36
N GLU A 45 0.24 5.20 1.90
CA GLU A 45 0.83 5.35 0.55
C GLU A 45 -0.23 5.16 -0.54
N SER A 46 -1.14 4.19 -0.36
CA SER A 46 -2.26 3.93 -1.28
C SER A 46 -3.27 5.09 -1.31
N LEU A 47 -3.35 5.89 -0.24
CA LEU A 47 -4.13 7.14 -0.19
C LEU A 47 -3.39 8.33 -0.85
N GLY A 48 -2.13 8.16 -1.25
CA GLY A 48 -1.33 9.17 -1.95
C GLY A 48 -0.37 9.96 -1.06
N TYR A 49 -0.17 9.56 0.21
CA TYR A 49 0.82 10.18 1.08
C TYR A 49 2.23 9.65 0.80
N ARG A 50 3.23 10.53 0.86
CA ARG A 50 4.64 10.13 0.64
C ARG A 50 5.18 9.49 1.91
N ARG A 51 5.87 8.36 1.77
CA ARG A 51 6.45 7.59 2.89
C ARG A 51 7.26 8.44 3.86
N LEU A 52 8.12 9.31 3.32
CA LEU A 52 9.00 10.17 4.09
C LEU A 52 8.25 11.12 5.04
N ASP A 53 7.03 11.51 4.66
CA ASP A 53 6.24 12.49 5.41
C ASP A 53 5.42 11.82 6.53
N ILE A 54 5.18 10.51 6.44
CA ILE A 54 4.31 9.76 7.35
C ILE A 54 5.05 8.78 8.25
N VAL A 55 6.32 8.44 7.98
CA VAL A 55 7.01 7.34 8.68
C VAL A 55 7.22 7.61 10.16
N ASP A 56 7.64 8.83 10.52
CA ASP A 56 7.88 9.20 11.92
C ASP A 56 6.59 9.27 12.73
N MET A 57 5.51 9.76 12.11
CA MET A 57 4.18 9.79 12.71
C MET A 57 3.64 8.38 12.90
N ALA A 58 3.70 7.53 11.87
CA ALA A 58 3.22 6.15 11.94
C ALA A 58 3.96 5.34 13.01
N GLN A 59 5.28 5.53 13.17
CA GLN A 59 6.05 4.92 14.25
C GLN A 59 5.55 5.34 15.64
N LYS A 60 5.34 6.65 15.85
CA LYS A 60 4.81 7.17 17.12
C LYS A 60 3.40 6.65 17.40
N LEU A 61 2.55 6.61 16.38
CA LEU A 61 1.16 6.17 16.49
C LEU A 61 1.06 4.69 16.88
N VAL A 62 1.86 3.84 16.24
CA VAL A 62 1.92 2.39 16.55
C VAL A 62 2.55 2.16 17.92
N ALA A 63 3.61 2.89 18.27
CA ALA A 63 4.24 2.77 19.60
C ALA A 63 3.30 3.23 20.73
N ALA A 64 2.48 4.26 20.50
CA ALA A 64 1.48 4.72 21.46
C ALA A 64 0.26 3.80 21.58
N ASN A 65 0.01 2.96 20.56
CA ASN A 65 -1.15 2.08 20.49
C ASN A 65 -0.74 0.65 20.07
N PRO A 66 -0.03 -0.09 20.94
CA PRO A 66 0.51 -1.42 20.58
C PRO A 66 -0.56 -2.46 20.23
N ASP A 67 -1.78 -2.33 20.78
CA ASP A 67 -2.89 -3.27 20.55
C ASP A 67 -3.91 -2.79 19.50
N ALA A 68 -3.66 -1.65 18.85
CA ALA A 68 -4.59 -1.11 17.87
C ALA A 68 -4.38 -1.75 16.49
N ASP A 69 -5.48 -2.20 15.90
CA ASP A 69 -5.50 -2.72 14.54
C ASP A 69 -5.35 -1.58 13.50
N VAL A 70 -4.84 -1.92 12.31
CA VAL A 70 -4.63 -1.02 11.18
C VAL A 70 -5.92 -0.26 10.83
N SER A 71 -7.07 -0.92 10.92
CA SER A 71 -8.40 -0.33 10.69
C SER A 71 -8.70 0.86 11.60
N LYS A 72 -8.17 0.87 12.84
CA LYS A 72 -8.31 1.98 13.80
C LYS A 72 -7.19 3.01 13.65
N LEU A 73 -5.99 2.56 13.30
CA LEU A 73 -4.82 3.43 13.15
C LEU A 73 -4.93 4.34 11.92
N VAL A 74 -5.50 3.88 10.81
CA VAL A 74 -5.64 4.70 9.59
C VAL A 74 -6.46 5.99 9.83
N PRO A 75 -7.67 5.95 10.42
CA PRO A 75 -8.41 7.18 10.76
C PRO A 75 -7.65 8.10 11.73
N MET A 76 -6.93 7.53 12.71
CA MET A 76 -6.15 8.32 13.66
C MET A 76 -4.97 9.03 12.99
N ALA A 77 -4.26 8.33 12.11
CA ALA A 77 -3.18 8.90 11.29
C ALA A 77 -3.69 10.05 10.42
N LEU A 78 -4.83 9.87 9.74
CA LEU A 78 -5.43 10.93 8.91
C LEU A 78 -5.84 12.15 9.74
N LYS A 79 -6.30 11.94 10.98
CA LYS A 79 -6.62 13.03 11.90
C LYS A 79 -5.38 13.81 12.31
N GLU A 80 -4.26 13.16 12.59
CA GLU A 80 -3.00 13.87 12.88
C GLU A 80 -2.49 14.64 11.66
N ILE A 81 -2.52 14.05 10.47
CA ILE A 81 -2.07 14.71 9.24
C ILE A 81 -2.93 15.95 8.93
N SER A 82 -4.25 15.85 9.10
CA SER A 82 -5.16 16.97 8.87
C SER A 82 -5.14 18.02 9.99
N GLY A 83 -4.83 17.63 11.23
CA GLY A 83 -4.79 18.50 12.39
C GLY A 83 -3.50 19.31 12.52
N ASN A 84 -2.43 18.90 11.83
CA ASN A 84 -1.13 19.59 11.82
C ASN A 84 -1.00 20.61 10.66
N LYS A 85 -2.13 21.22 10.25
CA LYS A 85 -2.19 22.35 9.30
C LYS A 85 -2.42 23.67 10.03
#